data_AF-A0A6J3C7F3-F1
#
_entry.id   AF-A0A6J3C7F3-F1
#
_cell.length_a   1.000
_cell.length_b   1.000
_cell.length_c   1.000
_cell.angle_alpha   90.00
_cell.angle_beta   90.00
_cell.angle_gamma   90.00
#
_symmetry.space_group_name_H-M   'P 1'
#
loop_
_entity.id
_entity.type
_entity.pdbx_description
1 polymer ?
#
loop_
_entity_poly.entity_id
_entity_poly.type
_entity_poly.pdbx_seq_one_letter_code
_entity_poly.pdbx_strand_id
1 'polypeptide(L)'
;MCEYPRVQGWFLFDTPLPTLAMVIVYLSIVMVIGPLWMTNKKPYKIQNTLVAYNAGQVLLSSYMFYEHLMSGWWGDYSIACQPVDYSDNEQARRVSSSIYAIRNLLLD
;
A
#
# COMPACT_ATOMS: atom_id res chain seq x y z
N MET A 1 -5.74 18.94 -9.45
CA MET A 1 -5.90 17.51 -9.10
C MET A 1 -7.39 17.23 -9.04
N CYS A 2 -7.87 16.11 -9.58
CA CYS A 2 -9.29 15.76 -9.49
C CYS A 2 -9.65 15.46 -8.03
N GLU A 3 -10.44 16.34 -7.43
CA GLU A 3 -10.90 16.22 -6.06
C GLU A 3 -11.99 15.14 -6.01
N TYR A 4 -11.66 13.93 -5.56
CA TYR A 4 -12.66 12.90 -5.28
C TYR A 4 -13.13 13.09 -3.83
N PRO A 5 -14.35 13.62 -3.60
CA PRO A 5 -14.80 13.99 -2.25
C PRO A 5 -14.88 12.80 -1.29
N ARG A 6 -14.99 11.57 -1.82
CA ARG A 6 -15.04 10.32 -1.05
C ARG A 6 -13.72 9.97 -0.33
N VAL A 7 -12.58 10.40 -0.87
CA VAL A 7 -11.25 10.09 -0.30
C VAL A 7 -10.58 11.30 0.35
N GLN A 8 -11.24 12.47 0.33
CA GLN A 8 -10.79 13.64 1.07
C GLN A 8 -10.86 13.37 2.58
N GLY A 9 -9.78 13.68 3.29
CA GLY A 9 -9.62 13.44 4.73
C GLY A 9 -9.09 12.06 5.10
N TRP A 10 -8.78 11.20 4.13
CA TRP A 10 -8.08 9.94 4.40
C TRP A 10 -6.60 10.22 4.67
N PHE A 11 -6.07 9.61 5.74
CA PHE A 11 -4.68 9.82 6.16
C PHE A 11 -3.73 9.53 4.99
N LEU A 12 -2.82 10.47 4.71
CA LEU A 12 -1.86 10.47 3.59
C LEU A 12 -2.46 10.63 2.18
N PHE A 13 -3.77 10.83 1.98
CA PHE A 13 -4.38 10.89 0.64
C PHE A 13 -4.67 12.32 0.13
N ASP A 14 -4.71 13.30 1.04
CA ASP A 14 -5.07 14.69 0.71
C ASP A 14 -4.03 15.41 -0.17
N THR A 15 -2.74 15.15 0.05
CA THR A 15 -1.67 15.77 -0.73
C THR A 15 -0.59 14.76 -1.08
N PRO A 16 0.12 14.94 -2.20
CA PRO A 16 1.27 14.10 -2.57
C PRO A 16 2.53 14.41 -1.74
N LEU A 17 2.52 15.52 -0.99
CA LEU A 17 3.64 15.98 -0.16
C LEU A 17 4.09 14.98 0.91
N PRO A 18 3.20 14.42 1.76
CA PRO A 18 3.61 13.45 2.78
C PRO A 18 4.25 12.20 2.17
N THR A 19 3.72 11.67 1.07
CA THR A 19 4.34 10.53 0.37
C THR A 19 5.72 10.84 -0.18
N LEU A 20 5.92 12.03 -0.76
CA LEU A 20 7.23 12.46 -1.24
C LEU A 20 8.22 12.62 -0.09
N ALA A 21 7.79 13.17 1.03
CA ALA A 21 8.62 13.30 2.23
C ALA A 21 9.08 11.94 2.75
N MET A 22 8.20 10.94 2.83
CA MET A 22 8.56 9.58 3.27
C MET A 22 9.58 8.93 2.35
N VAL A 23 9.42 9.04 1.04
CA VAL A 23 10.39 8.50 0.07
C VAL A 23 11.76 9.16 0.22
N ILE A 24 11.80 10.50 0.36
CA ILE A 24 13.07 11.23 0.57
C ILE A 24 13.75 10.78 1.86
N VAL A 25 13.00 10.66 2.95
CA VAL A 25 13.52 10.18 4.24
C VAL A 25 14.07 8.75 4.10
N TYR A 26 13.30 7.83 3.51
CA TYR A 26 13.73 6.45 3.29
C TYR A 26 15.04 6.38 2.48
N LEU A 27 15.12 7.09 1.35
CA LEU A 27 16.32 7.12 0.51
C LEU A 27 17.52 7.72 1.25
N SER A 28 17.33 8.78 2.02
CA SER A 28 18.41 9.39 2.81
C SER A 28 18.97 8.42 3.85
N ILE A 29 18.11 7.62 4.49
CA ILE A 29 18.52 6.62 5.47
C ILE A 29 19.27 5.47 4.79
N VAL A 30 18.74 4.91 3.70
CA VAL A 30 19.33 3.73 3.05
C VAL A 30 20.60 4.05 2.28
N MET A 31 20.69 5.21 1.62
CA MET A 31 21.86 5.55 0.79
C MET A 31 23.00 6.21 1.57
N VAL A 32 22.71 6.98 2.61
CA VAL A 32 23.74 7.78 3.31
C VAL A 32 23.98 7.25 4.72
N ILE A 33 22.93 7.20 5.55
CA ILE A 33 23.07 6.91 6.98
C ILE A 33 23.41 5.43 7.21
N GLY A 34 22.73 4.53 6.50
CA GLY A 34 22.89 3.08 6.61
C GLY A 34 24.32 2.62 6.30
N PRO A 35 24.90 2.97 5.14
CA PRO A 35 26.26 2.57 4.79
C PRO A 35 27.32 3.17 5.73
N LEU A 36 27.15 4.43 6.15
CA LEU A 36 28.04 5.08 7.10
C LEU A 36 28.05 4.34 8.46
N TRP A 37 26.87 3.96 8.95
CA TRP A 37 26.72 3.23 10.21
C TRP A 37 27.21 1.77 10.13
N MET A 38 27.05 1.12 8.97
CA MET A 38 27.45 -0.28 8.76
C MET A 38 28.92 -0.48 8.43
N THR A 39 29.69 0.58 8.16
CA THR A 39 31.12 0.49 7.76
C THR A 39 31.98 -0.27 8.79
N ASN A 40 31.68 -0.16 10.09
CA ASN A 40 32.46 -0.79 11.16
C ASN A 40 31.73 -1.96 11.86
N LYS A 41 30.67 -2.50 11.26
CA LYS A 41 29.85 -3.56 11.88
C LYS A 41 29.76 -4.79 11.00
N LYS A 42 29.75 -5.97 11.62
CA LYS A 42 29.52 -7.25 10.92
C LYS A 42 28.05 -7.34 10.47
N PRO A 43 27.76 -8.02 9.35
CA PRO A 43 26.39 -8.18 8.87
C PRO A 43 25.51 -8.88 9.90
N TYR A 44 24.34 -8.32 10.15
CA TYR A 44 23.37 -8.90 11.07
C TYR A 44 22.75 -10.17 10.49
N LYS A 45 22.66 -11.24 11.30
CA LYS A 45 21.94 -12.45 10.93
C LYS A 45 20.44 -12.27 11.23
N ILE A 46 19.72 -11.66 10.30
CA ILE A 46 18.28 -11.36 10.41
C ILE A 46 17.38 -12.36 9.65
N GLN A 47 17.90 -13.56 9.35
CA GLN A 47 17.22 -14.53 8.48
C GLN A 47 15.82 -14.92 9.00
N ASN A 48 15.68 -15.21 10.30
CA ASN A 48 14.39 -15.59 10.88
C ASN A 48 13.38 -14.43 10.84
N THR A 49 13.83 -13.21 11.11
CA THR A 49 12.99 -12.00 11.01
C THR A 49 12.53 -11.78 9.57
N LEU A 50 13.42 -12.00 8.59
CA LEU A 50 13.08 -11.86 7.18
C LEU A 50 12.06 -12.92 6.71
N VAL A 51 12.18 -14.15 7.19
CA VAL A 51 11.20 -15.22 6.92
C VAL A 51 9.83 -14.85 7.51
N ALA A 52 9.79 -14.38 8.76
CA ALA A 52 8.55 -13.95 9.40
C ALA A 52 7.91 -12.75 8.68
N TYR A 53 8.72 -11.77 8.25
CA TYR A 53 8.28 -10.62 7.47
C TYR A 53 7.66 -11.06 6.13
N ASN A 54 8.35 -11.90 5.36
CA ASN A 54 7.84 -12.40 4.08
C ASN A 54 6.55 -13.22 4.26
N ALA A 55 6.46 -14.03 5.32
CA ALA A 55 5.24 -14.78 5.62
C ALA A 55 4.06 -13.84 5.95
N GLY A 56 4.30 -12.81 6.76
CA GLY A 56 3.32 -11.75 7.04
C GLY A 56 2.87 -11.03 5.77
N GLN A 57 3.82 -10.69 4.89
CA GLN A 57 3.54 -10.04 3.61
C GLN A 57 2.64 -10.91 2.71
N VAL A 58 2.89 -12.22 2.64
CA VAL A 58 2.05 -13.15 1.86
C VAL A 58 0.63 -13.22 2.44
N LEU A 59 0.48 -13.32 3.76
CA LEU A 59 -0.84 -13.33 4.41
C LEU A 59 -1.61 -12.04 4.11
N LEU A 60 -0.94 -10.89 4.25
CA LEU A 60 -1.50 -9.59 3.95
C LEU A 60 -1.95 -9.49 2.49
N SER A 61 -1.08 -9.87 1.54
CA SER A 61 -1.40 -9.92 0.11
C SER A 61 -2.57 -10.84 -0.20
N SER A 62 -2.65 -12.00 0.45
CA SER A 62 -3.78 -12.94 0.26
C SER A 62 -5.11 -12.35 0.74
N TYR A 63 -5.11 -11.61 1.86
CA TYR A 63 -6.28 -10.92 2.37
C TYR A 63 -6.74 -9.80 1.42
N MET A 64 -5.83 -8.97 0.94
CA MET A 64 -6.16 -7.90 -0.01
C MET A 64 -6.65 -8.45 -1.35
N PHE A 65 -6.10 -9.58 -1.79
CA PHE A 65 -6.57 -10.27 -2.99
C PHE A 65 -8.01 -10.76 -2.82
N TYR A 66 -8.34 -11.34 -1.67
CA TYR A 66 -9.72 -11.74 -1.34
C TYR A 66 -10.69 -10.55 -1.37
N GLU A 67 -10.34 -9.44 -0.72
CA GLU A 67 -11.17 -8.22 -0.73
C GLU A 67 -11.36 -7.66 -2.14
N HIS A 68 -10.33 -7.68 -2.99
CA HIS A 68 -10.44 -7.25 -4.39
C HIS A 68 -11.37 -8.15 -5.21
N LEU A 69 -11.29 -9.46 -5.02
CA LEU A 69 -12.18 -10.41 -5.68
C LEU A 69 -13.64 -10.19 -5.29
N MET A 70 -13.90 -10.05 -3.98
CA MET A 70 -15.24 -9.80 -3.43
C MET A 70 -15.79 -8.41 -3.78
N SER A 71 -14.94 -7.47 -4.18
CA SER A 71 -15.34 -6.12 -4.54
C SER A 71 -15.87 -5.98 -5.98
N GLY A 72 -15.97 -7.08 -6.73
CA GLY A 72 -16.64 -7.12 -8.03
C GLY A 72 -15.99 -8.05 -9.06
N TRP A 73 -14.71 -8.40 -8.89
CA TRP A 73 -13.97 -9.26 -9.82
C TRP A 73 -14.42 -10.72 -9.82
N TRP A 74 -15.25 -11.14 -8.86
CA TRP A 74 -15.84 -12.49 -8.78
C TRP A 74 -17.14 -12.67 -9.61
N GLY A 75 -17.53 -11.71 -10.44
CA GLY A 75 -18.64 -11.91 -11.39
C GLY A 75 -19.33 -10.66 -11.91
N ASP A 76 -19.22 -9.53 -11.21
CA ASP A 76 -19.86 -8.26 -11.59
C ASP A 76 -18.98 -7.42 -12.53
N TYR A 77 -17.66 -7.60 -12.46
CA TYR A 77 -16.68 -6.88 -13.26
C TYR A 77 -16.13 -7.76 -14.37
N SER A 78 -16.05 -7.18 -15.57
CA SER A 78 -15.25 -7.77 -16.64
C SER A 78 -13.77 -7.71 -16.28
N ILE A 79 -13.02 -8.77 -16.59
CA ILE A 79 -11.55 -8.78 -16.51
C ILE A 79 -10.90 -7.82 -17.52
N ALA A 80 -11.68 -7.29 -18.47
CA ALA A 80 -11.28 -6.24 -19.40
C ALA A 80 -11.53 -4.84 -18.83
N CYS A 81 -11.43 -3.81 -19.67
CA CYS A 81 -11.59 -2.41 -19.25
C CYS A 81 -12.97 -2.17 -18.63
N GLN A 82 -13.05 -1.99 -17.31
CA GLN A 82 -14.26 -1.57 -16.60
C GLN A 82 -14.09 -0.10 -16.14
N PRO A 83 -15.04 0.79 -16.46
CA PRO A 83 -15.00 2.16 -15.97
C PRO A 83 -15.16 2.22 -14.45
N VAL A 84 -14.52 3.21 -13.82
CA VAL A 84 -14.65 3.47 -12.39
C VAL A 84 -16.06 4.00 -12.10
N ASP A 85 -16.80 3.29 -11.23
CA ASP A 85 -18.09 3.77 -10.73
C ASP A 85 -17.85 4.82 -9.62
N TYR A 86 -18.31 6.05 -9.87
CA TYR A 86 -18.25 7.16 -8.94
C TYR A 86 -19.49 7.27 -8.04
N SER A 87 -20.48 6.38 -8.21
CA SER A 87 -21.64 6.29 -7.34
C SER A 87 -21.26 5.88 -5.91
N ASP A 88 -22.12 6.19 -4.94
CA ASP A 88 -21.99 5.81 -3.52
C ASP A 88 -22.52 4.39 -3.22
N ASN A 89 -22.53 3.52 -4.23
CA ASN A 89 -22.90 2.12 -4.11
C ASN A 89 -21.98 1.38 -3.12
N GLU A 90 -22.51 0.38 -2.40
CA GLU A 90 -21.75 -0.39 -1.41
C GLU A 90 -20.48 -1.03 -2.03
N GLN A 91 -20.57 -1.54 -3.27
CA GLN A 91 -19.43 -2.09 -3.99
C GLN A 91 -18.35 -1.04 -4.28
N ALA A 92 -18.74 0.16 -4.74
CA ALA A 92 -17.81 1.24 -5.04
C ALA A 92 -17.09 1.76 -3.77
N ARG A 93 -17.77 1.74 -2.62
CA ARG A 93 -17.17 2.04 -1.31
C ARG A 93 -16.17 0.97 -0.87
N ARG A 94 -16.49 -0.32 -1.08
CA ARG A 94 -15.56 -1.43 -0.81
C ARG A 94 -14.30 -1.32 -1.66
N VAL A 95 -14.41 -1.07 -2.97
CA VAL A 95 -13.25 -0.84 -3.86
C VAL A 95 -12.36 0.28 -3.31
N SER A 96 -12.95 1.43 -2.95
CA SER A 96 -12.22 2.58 -2.42
C SER A 96 -11.50 2.24 -1.11
N SER A 97 -12.17 1.56 -0.18
CA SER A 97 -11.59 1.14 1.10
C SER A 97 -10.46 0.12 0.91
N SER A 98 -10.63 -0.83 -0.01
CA SER A 98 -9.61 -1.84 -0.33
C SER A 98 -8.36 -1.21 -0.93
N ILE A 99 -8.50 -0.25 -1.85
CA ILE A 99 -7.38 0.48 -2.43
C ILE A 99 -6.64 1.32 -1.38
N TYR A 100 -7.38 1.94 -0.45
CA TYR A 100 -6.77 2.69 0.65
C TYR A 100 -6.04 1.80 1.65
N ALA A 101 -6.65 0.67 2.02
CA ALA A 101 -6.00 -0.34 2.85
C ALA A 101 -4.71 -0.84 2.18
N ILE A 102 -4.74 -1.15 0.89
CA ILE A 102 -3.54 -1.53 0.12
C ILE A 102 -2.47 -0.46 0.24
N ARG A 103 -2.83 0.81 0.03
CA ARG A 103 -1.87 1.91 0.08
C ARG A 103 -1.26 2.10 1.46
N ASN A 104 -2.04 2.09 2.52
CA ASN A 104 -1.57 2.39 3.88
C ASN A 104 -0.92 1.19 4.59
N LEU A 105 -1.06 -0.03 4.05
CA LEU A 105 -0.61 -1.27 4.70
C LEU A 105 0.55 -1.95 3.97
N LEU A 106 0.81 -1.59 2.71
CA LEU A 106 1.93 -2.13 1.90
C LEU A 106 3.00 -1.09 1.50
N LEU A 107 2.65 0.20 1.44
CA LEU A 107 3.60 1.26 1.04
C LEU A 107 4.16 2.05 2.23
N ASP A 108 3.63 1.83 3.43
CA ASP A 108 4.12 2.31 4.73
C ASP A 108 4.52 1.11 5.61
#